data_AF-A0A2P4SPZ3-F1
#
_entry.id   AF-A0A2P4SPZ3-F1
#
_cell.length_a   1.000
_cell.length_b   1.000
_cell.length_c   1.000
_cell.angle_alpha   90.00
_cell.angle_beta   90.00
_cell.angle_gamma   90.00
#
_symmetry.space_group_name_H-M   'P 1'
#
loop_
_entity.id
_entity.type
_entity.pdbx_description
1 polymer ?
#
loop_
_entity_poly.entity_id
_entity_poly.type
_entity_poly.pdbx_seq_one_letter_code
_entity_poly.pdbx_strand_id
1 'polypeptide(L)'
;MRRIFHEKRKSYEKTCRLAAAEILLDNTPLPMDVINILLAAHQLGTEAATFLLLKVQSSLHANHHPARKIKSDIMRDPRINNYNHFSKAGISSSFSGPLTATKELLSTFGLDLLFLEGGFLRKSVSDFSLLSHDWHLRAAQVTIEAQGMESMLGENTLEGEEGPELMAGMSAIFFDVQLRPIIFFQGYTDLMAKVLLSSGEPTSVVKGNLLLMDHHQVIPLQSGLQAVVKLQGGLGLDISANVDVNIWEQELKTSVNTGGSLTIDFQAELDTPFLHTTLRSQTEAETSIYFDTILRFSSSPVLMCLQLRKDQVPYREIFTISTSAGNQSSTIRKGRQGTVPAQEFALHQANSEMCQLLLTAEEGA
;
A
#
# COMPACT_ATOMS: atom_id res chain seq x y z
N MET A 1 18.32 -16.78 3.87
CA MET A 1 18.47 -15.36 3.47
C MET A 1 19.92 -14.90 3.34
N ARG A 2 20.77 -14.92 4.39
CA ARG A 2 22.19 -14.44 4.29
C ARG A 2 22.98 -15.00 3.09
N ARG A 3 22.83 -16.29 2.79
CA ARG A 3 23.51 -16.96 1.66
C ARG A 3 23.02 -16.49 0.29
N ILE A 4 21.76 -16.05 0.20
CA ILE A 4 21.13 -15.56 -1.03
C ILE A 4 21.64 -14.15 -1.31
N PHE A 5 21.52 -13.24 -0.32
CA PHE A 5 21.95 -11.85 -0.47
C PHE A 5 23.44 -11.70 -0.83
N HIS A 6 24.32 -12.48 -0.18
CA HIS A 6 25.77 -12.47 -0.42
C HIS A 6 26.25 -13.46 -1.51
N GLU A 7 25.34 -14.15 -2.20
CA GLU A 7 25.66 -15.04 -3.33
C GLU A 7 26.77 -16.09 -3.07
N LYS A 8 26.95 -16.54 -1.82
CA LYS A 8 28.09 -17.43 -1.43
C LYS A 8 28.12 -18.81 -2.11
N ARG A 9 27.06 -19.19 -2.82
CA ARG A 9 26.91 -20.54 -3.43
C ARG A 9 26.57 -20.50 -4.92
N LYS A 10 25.71 -19.56 -5.32
CA LYS A 10 25.27 -19.35 -6.69
C LYS A 10 24.87 -17.89 -6.85
N SER A 11 24.87 -17.40 -8.09
CA SER A 11 24.30 -16.10 -8.39
C SER A 11 22.77 -16.14 -8.27
N TYR A 12 22.21 -15.03 -7.81
CA TYR A 12 20.78 -14.81 -7.68
C TYR A 12 20.42 -13.46 -8.31
N GLU A 13 19.21 -13.36 -8.85
CA GLU A 13 18.69 -12.10 -9.36
C GLU A 13 18.71 -11.01 -8.28
N LYS A 14 18.95 -9.75 -8.69
CA LYS A 14 19.03 -8.60 -7.78
C LYS A 14 17.77 -8.46 -6.92
N THR A 15 16.58 -8.67 -7.50
CA THR A 15 15.27 -8.66 -6.80
C THR A 15 15.22 -9.70 -5.67
N CYS A 16 15.68 -10.93 -5.93
CA CYS A 16 15.78 -12.00 -4.93
C CYS A 16 16.77 -11.65 -3.80
N ARG A 17 17.89 -11.00 -4.14
CA ARG A 17 18.88 -10.54 -3.15
C ARG A 17 18.28 -9.45 -2.27
N LEU A 18 17.62 -8.45 -2.85
CA LEU A 18 16.97 -7.37 -2.12
C LEU A 18 15.87 -7.90 -1.20
N ALA A 19 14.98 -8.78 -1.69
CA ALA A 19 13.96 -9.42 -0.87
C ALA A 19 14.58 -10.22 0.31
N ALA A 20 15.69 -10.92 0.07
CA ALA A 20 16.41 -11.61 1.15
C ALA A 20 17.00 -10.63 2.18
N ALA A 21 17.43 -9.44 1.77
CA ALA A 21 17.90 -8.40 2.69
C ALA A 21 16.74 -7.80 3.50
N GLU A 22 15.61 -7.49 2.88
CA GLU A 22 14.41 -6.99 3.57
C GLU A 22 13.94 -7.96 4.67
N ILE A 23 13.80 -9.24 4.33
CA ILE A 23 13.41 -10.28 5.30
C ILE A 23 14.38 -10.34 6.49
N LEU A 24 15.69 -10.14 6.25
CA LEU A 24 16.68 -10.09 7.33
C LEU A 24 16.56 -8.83 8.18
N LEU A 25 16.28 -7.68 7.55
CA LEU A 25 16.15 -6.40 8.22
C LEU A 25 14.88 -6.31 9.09
N ASP A 26 13.81 -6.98 8.68
CA ASP A 26 12.50 -6.94 9.35
C ASP A 26 12.40 -7.97 10.49
N ASN A 27 12.99 -9.17 10.31
CA ASN A 27 12.91 -10.26 11.29
C ASN A 27 14.09 -10.24 12.28
N THR A 28 14.01 -9.38 13.31
CA THR A 28 14.98 -9.31 14.43
C THR A 28 16.45 -9.48 13.98
N PRO A 29 17.00 -8.52 13.22
CA PRO A 29 18.32 -8.67 12.62
C PRO A 29 19.42 -8.75 13.67
N LEU A 30 20.45 -9.56 13.41
CA LEU A 30 21.69 -9.48 14.17
C LEU A 30 22.46 -8.22 13.77
N PRO A 31 23.26 -7.61 14.67
CA PRO A 31 24.05 -6.43 14.33
C PRO A 31 24.98 -6.65 13.13
N MET A 32 25.63 -7.82 13.07
CA MET A 32 26.49 -8.19 11.94
C MET A 32 25.73 -8.33 10.62
N ASP A 33 24.43 -8.68 10.64
CA ASP A 33 23.65 -8.77 9.40
C ASP A 33 23.46 -7.38 8.80
N VAL A 34 23.10 -6.39 9.62
CA VAL A 34 22.93 -5.00 9.17
C VAL A 34 24.25 -4.43 8.65
N ILE A 35 25.37 -4.65 9.37
CA ILE A 35 26.70 -4.20 8.95
C ILE A 35 27.09 -4.83 7.60
N ASN A 36 26.97 -6.16 7.48
CA ASN A 36 27.33 -6.85 6.24
C ASN A 36 26.45 -6.42 5.06
N ILE A 37 25.16 -6.15 5.30
CA ILE A 37 24.24 -5.64 4.30
C ILE A 37 24.66 -4.26 3.82
N LEU A 38 24.92 -3.32 4.74
CA LEU A 38 25.35 -1.96 4.42
C LEU A 38 26.70 -1.95 3.69
N LEU A 39 27.65 -2.75 4.15
CA LEU A 39 28.95 -2.90 3.49
C LEU A 39 28.82 -3.52 2.11
N ALA A 40 27.90 -4.47 1.88
CA ALA A 40 27.71 -5.10 0.59
C ALA A 40 26.87 -4.26 -0.39
N ALA A 41 26.23 -3.16 0.05
CA ALA A 41 25.34 -2.34 -0.76
C ALA A 41 26.01 -1.86 -2.07
N HIS A 42 27.29 -1.49 -2.02
CA HIS A 42 28.05 -1.03 -3.20
C HIS A 42 28.18 -2.08 -4.32
N GLN A 43 27.94 -3.37 -4.04
CA GLN A 43 28.09 -4.47 -5.00
C GLN A 43 26.78 -4.79 -5.75
N LEU A 44 25.67 -4.09 -5.48
CA LEU A 44 24.35 -4.40 -6.03
C LEU A 44 23.93 -3.56 -7.25
N GLY A 45 24.69 -2.52 -7.60
CA GLY A 45 24.30 -1.49 -8.58
C GLY A 45 23.85 -0.20 -7.89
N THR A 46 23.66 0.88 -8.65
CA THR A 46 23.35 2.19 -8.06
C THR A 46 21.93 2.23 -7.50
N GLU A 47 20.96 1.71 -8.24
CA GLU A 47 19.55 1.72 -7.86
C GLU A 47 19.26 0.78 -6.68
N ALA A 48 19.73 -0.45 -6.77
CA ALA A 48 19.56 -1.44 -5.71
C ALA A 48 20.28 -1.04 -4.41
N ALA A 49 21.44 -0.38 -4.50
CA ALA A 49 22.12 0.17 -3.33
C ALA A 49 21.32 1.32 -2.70
N THR A 50 20.84 2.26 -3.52
CA THR A 50 20.02 3.40 -3.07
C THR A 50 18.77 2.91 -2.37
N PHE A 51 18.04 1.99 -3.00
CA PHE A 51 16.85 1.37 -2.44
C PHE A 51 17.11 0.73 -1.06
N LEU A 52 18.17 -0.07 -0.94
CA LEU A 52 18.52 -0.74 0.30
C LEU A 52 18.88 0.24 1.42
N LEU A 53 19.61 1.31 1.10
CA LEU A 53 19.98 2.35 2.06
C LEU A 53 18.74 3.10 2.55
N LEU A 54 17.83 3.46 1.65
CA LEU A 54 16.57 4.11 1.99
C LEU A 54 15.68 3.22 2.85
N LYS A 55 15.64 1.90 2.58
CA LYS A 55 14.95 0.92 3.45
C LYS A 55 15.49 0.90 4.87
N VAL A 56 16.83 0.91 5.02
CA VAL A 56 17.46 0.97 6.34
C VAL A 56 17.14 2.29 7.04
N GLN A 57 17.17 3.42 6.31
CA GLN A 57 16.80 4.73 6.85
C GLN A 57 15.33 4.80 7.27
N SER A 58 14.40 4.34 6.42
CA SER A 58 12.97 4.28 6.74
C SER A 58 12.71 3.46 8.01
N SER A 59 13.41 2.32 8.15
CA SER A 59 13.33 1.48 9.35
C SER A 59 13.82 2.16 10.64
N LEU A 60 14.74 3.13 10.54
CA LEU A 60 15.23 3.89 11.70
C LEU A 60 14.19 4.91 12.18
N HIS A 61 13.42 5.46 11.24
CA HIS A 61 12.36 6.44 11.50
C HIS A 61 11.06 5.77 11.96
N ALA A 62 10.82 4.51 11.58
CA ALA A 62 9.67 3.74 12.03
C ALA A 62 9.75 3.40 13.54
N ASN A 63 8.92 4.05 14.35
CA ASN A 63 8.99 3.97 15.81
C ASN A 63 8.82 2.54 16.39
N HIS A 64 8.06 1.68 15.72
CA HIS A 64 7.73 0.32 16.16
C HIS A 64 8.60 -0.76 15.50
N HIS A 65 9.59 -0.39 14.68
CA HIS A 65 10.39 -1.38 13.96
C HIS A 65 11.31 -2.16 14.93
N PRO A 66 11.28 -3.51 14.95
CA PRO A 66 12.04 -4.32 15.91
C PRO A 66 13.56 -4.07 15.83
N ALA A 67 14.07 -3.86 14.61
CA ALA A 67 15.47 -3.55 14.36
C ALA A 67 15.92 -2.13 14.73
N ARG A 68 15.04 -1.21 15.15
CA ARG A 68 15.39 0.21 15.30
C ARG A 68 16.56 0.44 16.26
N LYS A 69 16.54 -0.21 17.43
CA LYS A 69 17.60 -0.08 18.45
C LYS A 69 18.95 -0.51 17.88
N ILE A 70 19.00 -1.71 17.29
CA ILE A 70 20.22 -2.28 16.69
C ILE A 70 20.74 -1.40 15.56
N LYS A 71 19.86 -0.97 14.64
CA LYS A 71 20.21 -0.07 13.53
C LYS A 71 20.74 1.25 14.08
N SER A 72 20.12 1.82 15.13
CA SER A 72 20.56 3.09 15.72
C SER A 72 21.94 3.02 16.36
N ASP A 73 22.30 1.88 16.97
CA ASP A 73 23.63 1.68 17.54
C ASP A 73 24.70 1.55 16.45
N ILE A 74 24.39 0.84 15.36
CA ILE A 74 25.31 0.66 14.21
C ILE A 74 25.55 1.98 13.48
N MET A 75 24.52 2.80 13.34
CA MET A 75 24.62 4.11 12.70
C MET A 75 25.47 5.12 13.49
N ARG A 76 25.92 4.79 14.71
CA ARG A 76 26.91 5.58 15.45
C ARG A 76 28.34 5.39 14.93
N ASP A 77 28.63 4.28 14.23
CA ASP A 77 29.96 4.05 13.68
C ASP A 77 30.17 4.91 12.42
N PRO A 78 31.10 5.88 12.43
CA PRO A 78 31.37 6.75 11.28
C PRO A 78 31.95 6.00 10.07
N ARG A 79 32.48 4.78 10.26
CA ARG A 79 32.93 3.94 9.13
C ARG A 79 31.76 3.43 8.30
N ILE A 80 30.59 3.30 8.92
CA ILE A 80 29.36 2.82 8.28
C ILE A 80 28.50 4.03 7.89
N ASN A 81 28.25 4.93 8.85
CA ASN A 81 27.48 6.14 8.64
C ASN A 81 28.38 7.29 8.16
N ASN A 82 28.67 7.29 6.86
CA ASN A 82 29.37 8.40 6.21
C ASN A 82 28.71 8.79 4.89
N TYR A 83 29.02 10.00 4.44
CA TYR A 83 28.50 10.56 3.20
C TYR A 83 28.83 9.65 2.00
N ASN A 84 30.02 9.06 1.92
CA ASN A 84 30.42 8.21 0.79
C ASN A 84 29.51 6.96 0.61
N HIS A 85 29.05 6.37 1.72
CA HIS A 85 28.11 5.24 1.68
C HIS A 85 26.67 5.69 1.43
N PHE A 86 26.23 6.81 2.00
CA PHE A 86 24.83 7.25 1.96
C PHE A 86 24.48 8.24 0.84
N SER A 87 25.46 8.89 0.20
CA SER A 87 25.24 9.72 -0.98
C SER A 87 25.24 8.84 -2.23
N LYS A 88 24.08 8.29 -2.57
CA LYS A 88 23.87 7.60 -3.85
C LYS A 88 23.00 8.46 -4.77
N ALA A 89 23.31 8.40 -6.06
CA ALA A 89 22.64 9.19 -7.09
C ALA A 89 21.48 8.43 -7.77
N GLY A 90 20.99 7.34 -7.16
CA GLY A 90 19.90 6.56 -7.73
C GLY A 90 18.54 7.23 -7.56
N ILE A 91 17.58 6.87 -8.41
CA ILE A 91 16.21 7.38 -8.41
C ILE A 91 15.22 6.51 -7.60
N SER A 92 15.63 5.31 -7.20
CA SER A 92 14.87 4.43 -6.31
C SER A 92 14.53 5.11 -4.99
N SER A 93 13.32 4.85 -4.50
CA SER A 93 12.78 5.50 -3.31
C SER A 93 12.10 4.52 -2.36
N SER A 94 12.10 4.86 -1.07
CA SER A 94 11.34 4.16 -0.03
C SER A 94 10.84 5.18 0.97
N PHE A 95 9.54 5.20 1.19
CA PHE A 95 8.86 6.15 2.05
C PHE A 95 7.84 5.43 2.94
N SER A 96 7.70 5.90 4.17
CA SER A 96 6.64 5.47 5.08
C SER A 96 6.15 6.66 5.88
N GLY A 97 4.84 6.88 5.90
CA GLY A 97 4.22 8.00 6.62
C GLY A 97 2.91 7.61 7.30
N PRO A 98 2.48 8.35 8.33
CA PRO A 98 1.17 8.14 8.96
C PRO A 98 0.04 8.69 8.07
N LEU A 99 -0.99 7.88 7.82
CA LEU A 99 -2.24 8.34 7.21
C LEU A 99 -3.21 8.90 8.24
N THR A 100 -3.26 8.27 9.41
CA THR A 100 -4.12 8.68 10.52
C THR A 100 -3.47 8.22 11.82
N ALA A 101 -3.34 9.14 12.76
CA ALA A 101 -2.81 8.84 14.09
C ALA A 101 -3.85 9.22 15.15
N THR A 102 -4.37 8.23 15.84
CA THR A 102 -5.25 8.39 17.00
C THR A 102 -4.55 7.81 18.24
N LYS A 103 -5.16 7.95 19.43
CA LYS A 103 -4.58 7.42 20.67
C LYS A 103 -4.41 5.90 20.65
N GLU A 104 -5.27 5.19 19.92
CA GLU A 104 -5.36 3.72 19.95
C GLU A 104 -5.02 3.06 18.61
N LEU A 105 -5.13 3.81 17.50
CA LEU A 105 -4.91 3.32 16.14
C LEU A 105 -3.97 4.25 15.38
N LEU A 106 -2.93 3.68 14.80
CA LEU A 106 -2.02 4.29 13.85
C LEU A 106 -2.18 3.60 12.50
N SER A 107 -2.67 4.32 11.50
CA SER A 107 -2.65 3.88 10.11
C SER A 107 -1.43 4.47 9.41
N THR A 108 -0.71 3.66 8.66
CA THR A 108 0.45 4.08 7.87
C THR A 108 0.30 3.72 6.41
N PHE A 109 0.96 4.52 5.56
CA PHE A 109 1.16 4.26 4.15
C PHE A 109 2.65 4.11 3.88
N GLY A 110 3.03 3.02 3.23
CA GLY A 110 4.37 2.75 2.73
C GLY A 110 4.38 2.75 1.21
N LEU A 111 5.43 3.32 0.62
CA LEU A 111 5.65 3.31 -0.83
C LEU A 111 7.12 3.02 -1.10
N ASP A 112 7.38 1.96 -1.85
CA ASP A 112 8.70 1.53 -2.25
C ASP A 112 8.78 1.43 -3.76
N LEU A 113 9.74 2.12 -4.37
CA LEU A 113 9.96 2.14 -5.81
C LEU A 113 11.39 1.71 -6.09
N LEU A 114 11.52 0.57 -6.74
CA LEU A 114 12.78 0.04 -7.22
C LEU A 114 12.88 0.29 -8.72
N PHE A 115 13.86 1.07 -9.12
CA PHE A 115 14.17 1.32 -10.52
C PHE A 115 15.32 0.44 -11.01
N LEU A 116 15.39 0.33 -12.33
CA LEU A 116 16.51 -0.22 -13.08
C LEU A 116 17.47 0.93 -13.40
N GLU A 117 18.72 0.59 -13.70
CA GLU A 117 19.75 1.59 -14.02
C GLU A 117 19.36 2.43 -15.26
N GLY A 118 18.54 1.89 -16.17
CA GLY A 118 17.98 2.59 -17.33
C GLY A 118 16.77 3.48 -17.02
N GLY A 119 16.41 3.67 -15.75
CA GLY A 119 15.32 4.57 -15.33
C GLY A 119 13.91 3.95 -15.37
N PHE A 120 13.79 2.65 -15.67
CA PHE A 120 12.50 1.94 -15.66
C PHE A 120 12.14 1.41 -14.27
N LEU A 121 10.86 1.46 -13.93
CA LEU A 121 10.36 0.88 -12.69
C LEU A 121 10.39 -0.66 -12.77
N ARG A 122 11.24 -1.31 -11.96
CA ARG A 122 11.28 -2.78 -11.82
C ARG A 122 10.13 -3.27 -10.95
N LYS A 123 9.93 -2.58 -9.83
CA LYS A 123 9.00 -3.00 -8.78
C LYS A 123 8.50 -1.79 -8.00
N SER A 124 7.19 -1.70 -7.82
CA SER A 124 6.55 -0.77 -6.91
C SER A 124 5.78 -1.57 -5.85
N VAL A 125 5.90 -1.18 -4.59
CA VAL A 125 5.15 -1.76 -3.48
C VAL A 125 4.49 -0.62 -2.70
N SER A 126 3.16 -0.63 -2.71
CA SER A 126 2.33 0.25 -1.89
C SER A 126 1.73 -0.57 -0.76
N ASP A 127 1.93 -0.15 0.49
CA ASP A 127 1.47 -0.85 1.69
C ASP A 127 0.60 0.08 2.55
N PHE A 128 -0.52 -0.45 3.03
CA PHE A 128 -1.44 0.20 3.95
C PHE A 128 -1.56 -0.69 5.18
N SER A 129 -1.05 -0.20 6.31
CA SER A 129 -1.05 -0.95 7.56
C SER A 129 -1.86 -0.24 8.64
N LEU A 130 -2.46 -1.05 9.51
CA LEU A 130 -3.19 -0.61 10.69
C LEU A 130 -2.47 -1.20 11.91
N LEU A 131 -1.96 -0.32 12.77
CA LEU A 131 -1.31 -0.69 14.02
C LEU A 131 -2.18 -0.24 15.19
N SER A 132 -2.52 -1.16 16.08
CA SER A 132 -3.17 -0.86 17.35
C SER A 132 -2.51 -1.64 18.47
N HIS A 133 -1.88 -0.94 19.43
CA HIS A 133 -1.11 -1.56 20.50
C HIS A 133 -0.12 -2.61 19.96
N ASP A 134 -0.41 -3.91 20.16
CA ASP A 134 0.40 -5.05 19.70
C ASP A 134 -0.14 -5.71 18.41
N TRP A 135 -1.28 -5.25 17.90
CA TRP A 135 -1.89 -5.77 16.68
C TRP A 135 -1.41 -4.99 15.47
N HIS A 136 -0.90 -5.70 14.48
CA HIS A 136 -0.52 -5.18 13.18
C HIS A 136 -1.32 -5.94 12.11
N LEU A 137 -2.12 -5.21 11.35
CA LEU A 137 -2.93 -5.73 10.26
C LEU A 137 -2.51 -5.06 8.96
N ARG A 138 -2.11 -5.85 7.96
CA ARG A 138 -1.89 -5.34 6.61
C ARG A 138 -3.23 -5.24 5.91
N ALA A 139 -3.80 -4.03 5.92
CA ALA A 139 -5.12 -3.78 5.35
C ALA A 139 -5.11 -3.97 3.83
N ALA A 140 -4.11 -3.40 3.15
CA ALA A 140 -3.91 -3.60 1.73
C ALA A 140 -2.43 -3.51 1.38
N GLN A 141 -1.98 -4.30 0.43
CA GLN A 141 -0.69 -4.12 -0.22
C GLN A 141 -0.85 -4.40 -1.70
N VAL A 142 -0.35 -3.50 -2.54
CA VAL A 142 -0.35 -3.64 -3.99
C VAL A 142 1.09 -3.63 -4.45
N THR A 143 1.49 -4.67 -5.16
CA THR A 143 2.82 -4.79 -5.74
C THR A 143 2.69 -4.85 -7.25
N ILE A 144 3.32 -3.92 -7.94
CA ILE A 144 3.41 -3.89 -9.40
C ILE A 144 4.84 -4.28 -9.76
N GLU A 145 4.98 -5.24 -10.66
CA GLU A 145 6.28 -5.72 -11.14
C GLU A 145 6.31 -5.63 -12.66
N ALA A 146 7.43 -5.16 -13.20
CA ALA A 146 7.67 -5.09 -14.64
C ALA A 146 9.06 -5.62 -14.98
N GLN A 147 9.17 -6.36 -16.08
CA GLN A 147 10.37 -7.04 -16.56
C GLN A 147 10.56 -6.82 -18.05
N GLY A 148 11.82 -6.72 -18.49
CA GLY A 148 12.16 -6.62 -19.91
C GLY A 148 11.79 -5.28 -20.53
N MET A 149 11.45 -4.26 -19.73
CA MET A 149 11.15 -2.92 -20.24
C MET A 149 12.38 -2.25 -20.87
N GLU A 150 13.60 -2.64 -20.46
CA GLU A 150 14.84 -2.11 -21.00
C GLU A 150 14.98 -2.41 -22.51
N SER A 151 14.42 -3.54 -22.97
CA SER A 151 14.48 -3.92 -24.39
C SER A 151 13.67 -3.00 -25.30
N MET A 152 12.72 -2.21 -24.75
CA MET A 152 11.90 -1.28 -25.55
C MET A 152 12.66 -0.03 -26.00
N LEU A 153 13.73 0.38 -25.28
CA LEU A 153 14.55 1.55 -25.65
C LEU A 153 15.81 1.20 -26.43
N GLY A 154 16.00 -0.08 -26.79
CA GLY A 154 17.20 -0.52 -27.51
C GLY A 154 18.48 -0.42 -26.67
N GLU A 155 18.35 -0.40 -25.34
CA GLU A 155 19.50 -0.47 -24.45
C GLU A 155 20.00 -1.92 -24.47
N ASN A 156 21.20 -2.13 -25.04
CA ASN A 156 21.77 -3.45 -25.25
C ASN A 156 21.90 -4.19 -23.90
N THR A 157 21.04 -5.19 -23.68
CA THR A 157 21.33 -6.26 -22.74
C THR A 157 22.68 -6.86 -23.12
N LEU A 158 23.54 -7.08 -22.12
CA LEU A 158 24.88 -7.65 -22.30
C LEU A 158 24.85 -8.78 -23.34
N GLU A 159 25.73 -8.68 -24.34
CA GLU A 159 25.80 -9.59 -25.48
C GLU A 159 25.82 -11.06 -25.04
N GLY A 160 24.76 -11.82 -25.35
CA GLY A 160 24.77 -13.30 -25.27
C GLY A 160 23.72 -13.98 -24.41
N GLU A 161 22.88 -13.26 -23.65
CA GLU A 161 21.70 -13.82 -22.97
C GLU A 161 20.42 -13.28 -23.64
N GLU A 162 19.46 -14.17 -23.96
CA GLU A 162 18.10 -13.73 -24.31
C GLU A 162 17.57 -12.92 -23.12
N GLY A 163 17.39 -11.62 -23.32
CA GLY A 163 16.81 -10.73 -22.33
C GLY A 163 15.46 -11.28 -21.87
N PRO A 164 15.08 -11.06 -20.61
CA PRO A 164 13.83 -11.60 -20.10
C PRO A 164 12.64 -11.10 -20.91
N GLU A 165 11.67 -11.98 -21.18
CA GLU A 165 10.45 -11.61 -21.90
C GLU A 165 9.76 -10.42 -21.23
N LEU A 166 9.33 -9.46 -22.06
CA LEU A 166 8.62 -8.26 -21.63
C LEU A 166 7.34 -8.65 -20.89
N MET A 167 7.22 -8.30 -19.61
CA MET A 167 6.11 -8.71 -18.77
C MET A 167 5.81 -7.63 -17.73
N ALA A 168 4.54 -7.38 -17.46
CA ALA A 168 4.13 -6.63 -16.28
C ALA A 168 2.94 -7.30 -15.60
N GLY A 169 2.92 -7.21 -14.28
CA GLY A 169 1.85 -7.78 -13.48
C GLY A 169 1.66 -7.06 -12.16
N MET A 170 0.58 -7.41 -11.50
CA MET A 170 0.19 -6.91 -10.19
C MET A 170 -0.12 -8.08 -9.27
N SER A 171 0.36 -8.02 -8.04
CA SER A 171 -0.08 -8.88 -6.96
C SER A 171 -0.61 -8.01 -5.82
N ALA A 172 -1.63 -8.50 -5.14
CA ALA A 172 -2.27 -7.75 -4.07
C ALA A 172 -2.51 -8.63 -2.84
N ILE A 173 -2.39 -8.03 -1.67
CA ILE A 173 -2.77 -8.60 -0.38
C ILE A 173 -3.85 -7.71 0.20
N PHE A 174 -4.95 -8.29 0.66
CA PHE A 174 -6.00 -7.57 1.38
C PHE A 174 -6.28 -8.29 2.69
N PHE A 175 -6.24 -7.56 3.82
CA PHE A 175 -6.44 -8.13 5.15
C PHE A 175 -5.63 -9.41 5.39
N ASP A 176 -4.32 -9.34 5.12
CA ASP A 176 -3.36 -10.47 5.16
C ASP A 176 -3.63 -11.65 4.21
N VAL A 177 -4.64 -11.56 3.33
CA VAL A 177 -4.93 -12.57 2.31
C VAL A 177 -4.31 -12.20 0.97
N GLN A 178 -3.37 -13.03 0.50
CA GLN A 178 -2.77 -12.90 -0.83
C GLN A 178 -3.79 -13.27 -1.92
N LEU A 179 -4.11 -12.32 -2.79
CA LEU A 179 -4.92 -12.55 -3.98
C LEU A 179 -4.08 -13.16 -5.11
N ARG A 180 -4.76 -13.82 -6.05
CA ARG A 180 -4.13 -14.35 -7.27
C ARG A 180 -3.51 -13.17 -8.06
N PRO A 181 -2.21 -13.23 -8.41
CA PRO A 181 -1.59 -12.22 -9.25
C PRO A 181 -2.25 -12.11 -10.61
N ILE A 182 -2.31 -10.89 -11.13
CA ILE A 182 -2.85 -10.57 -12.45
C ILE A 182 -1.68 -10.14 -13.33
N ILE A 183 -1.60 -10.70 -14.53
CA ILE A 183 -0.60 -10.31 -15.53
C ILE A 183 -1.27 -9.29 -16.46
N PHE A 184 -0.73 -8.08 -16.51
CA PHE A 184 -1.23 -7.03 -17.40
C PHE A 184 -0.86 -7.31 -18.84
N PHE A 185 0.35 -7.79 -19.10
CA PHE A 185 0.75 -8.28 -20.42
C PHE A 185 1.93 -9.24 -20.30
N GLN A 186 2.07 -10.11 -21.29
CA GLN A 186 3.24 -10.95 -21.46
C GLN A 186 3.64 -11.02 -22.94
N GLY A 187 4.87 -10.61 -23.22
CA GLY A 187 5.41 -10.44 -24.56
C GLY A 187 5.04 -9.08 -25.19
N TYR A 188 5.82 -8.70 -26.20
CA TYR A 188 5.63 -7.45 -26.93
C TYR A 188 4.30 -7.40 -27.70
N THR A 189 3.87 -8.54 -28.26
CA THR A 189 2.65 -8.64 -29.05
C THR A 189 1.39 -8.36 -28.23
N ASP A 190 1.31 -8.92 -27.02
CA ASP A 190 0.20 -8.69 -26.09
C ASP A 190 0.19 -7.25 -25.55
N LEU A 191 1.36 -6.69 -25.25
CA LEU A 191 1.47 -5.27 -24.88
C LEU A 191 0.93 -4.36 -25.99
N MET A 192 1.40 -4.53 -27.24
CA MET A 192 0.97 -3.69 -28.36
C MET A 192 -0.53 -3.86 -28.64
N ALA A 193 -1.07 -5.07 -28.50
CA ALA A 193 -2.50 -5.28 -28.60
C ALA A 193 -3.28 -4.48 -27.54
N LYS A 194 -2.81 -4.46 -26.29
CA LYS A 194 -3.45 -3.71 -25.19
C LYS A 194 -3.32 -2.20 -25.33
N VAL A 195 -2.18 -1.70 -25.79
CA VAL A 195 -1.98 -0.27 -26.06
C VAL A 195 -2.92 0.21 -27.17
N LEU A 196 -3.05 -0.56 -28.26
CA LEU A 196 -3.95 -0.23 -29.37
C LEU A 196 -5.44 -0.30 -28.99
N LEU A 197 -5.78 -1.13 -28.00
CA LEU A 197 -7.14 -1.30 -27.51
C LEU A 197 -7.46 -0.41 -26.30
N SER A 198 -6.48 0.33 -25.76
CA SER A 198 -6.71 1.20 -24.61
C SER A 198 -7.63 2.35 -24.99
N SER A 199 -8.77 2.44 -24.31
CA SER A 199 -9.77 3.51 -24.52
C SER A 199 -9.55 4.71 -23.60
N GLY A 200 -8.57 4.67 -22.69
CA GLY A 200 -8.40 5.68 -21.64
C GLY A 200 -9.53 5.69 -20.60
N GLU A 201 -10.40 4.67 -20.60
CA GLU A 201 -11.47 4.52 -19.62
C GLU A 201 -11.02 3.69 -18.41
N PRO A 202 -11.48 4.01 -17.18
CA PRO A 202 -11.17 3.22 -16.00
C PRO A 202 -11.68 1.78 -16.13
N THR A 203 -10.77 0.82 -15.93
CA THR A 203 -11.09 -0.61 -15.90
C THR A 203 -11.21 -1.09 -14.45
N SER A 204 -12.29 -1.81 -14.12
CA SER A 204 -12.46 -2.39 -12.78
C SER A 204 -11.53 -3.59 -12.62
N VAL A 205 -10.70 -3.56 -11.58
CA VAL A 205 -9.69 -4.59 -11.28
C VAL A 205 -10.19 -5.53 -10.19
N VAL A 206 -10.79 -4.98 -9.14
CA VAL A 206 -11.36 -5.76 -8.02
C VAL A 206 -12.66 -5.11 -7.59
N LYS A 207 -13.72 -5.91 -7.50
CA LYS A 207 -15.00 -5.47 -6.95
C LYS A 207 -15.59 -6.57 -6.09
N GLY A 208 -15.97 -6.24 -4.85
CA GLY A 208 -16.50 -7.26 -3.94
C GLY A 208 -16.90 -6.71 -2.58
N ASN A 209 -17.64 -7.54 -1.85
CA ASN A 209 -18.05 -7.26 -0.47
C ASN A 209 -17.39 -8.28 0.45
N LEU A 210 -16.84 -7.81 1.56
CA LEU A 210 -16.13 -8.60 2.56
C LEU A 210 -16.84 -8.47 3.90
N LEU A 211 -17.13 -9.58 4.56
CA LEU A 211 -17.56 -9.58 5.96
C LEU A 211 -16.30 -9.58 6.84
N LEU A 212 -15.95 -8.42 7.39
CA LEU A 212 -14.76 -8.21 8.21
C LEU A 212 -14.95 -8.66 9.66
N MET A 213 -16.13 -8.44 10.21
CA MET A 213 -16.46 -8.78 11.60
C MET A 213 -17.78 -9.55 11.61
N ASP A 214 -17.80 -10.67 12.31
CA ASP A 214 -19.02 -11.42 12.58
C ASP A 214 -18.91 -12.02 13.98
N HIS A 215 -19.49 -11.32 14.95
CA HIS A 215 -19.52 -11.73 16.35
C HIS A 215 -20.95 -11.98 16.77
N HIS A 216 -21.20 -13.17 17.28
CA HIS A 216 -22.49 -13.59 17.80
C HIS A 216 -22.31 -14.20 19.18
N GLN A 217 -22.91 -13.60 20.20
CA GLN A 217 -22.78 -14.06 21.57
C GLN A 217 -24.14 -14.07 22.27
N VAL A 218 -24.43 -15.20 22.93
CA VAL A 218 -25.59 -15.34 23.82
C VAL A 218 -25.08 -15.26 25.25
N ILE A 219 -25.55 -14.28 26.00
CA ILE A 219 -25.11 -13.97 27.36
C ILE A 219 -26.28 -14.28 28.32
N PRO A 220 -26.16 -15.32 29.17
CA PRO A 220 -27.11 -15.54 30.24
C PRO A 220 -26.86 -14.51 31.35
N LEU A 221 -27.85 -13.67 31.63
CA LEU A 221 -27.77 -12.66 32.68
C LEU A 221 -28.08 -13.28 34.05
N GLN A 222 -27.57 -12.67 35.12
CA GLN A 222 -27.83 -13.13 36.50
C GLN A 222 -29.32 -13.08 36.88
N SER A 223 -30.12 -12.29 36.17
CA SER A 223 -31.58 -12.25 36.29
C SER A 223 -32.28 -13.49 35.73
N GLY A 224 -31.57 -14.38 35.04
CA GLY A 224 -32.12 -15.55 34.33
C GLY A 224 -32.56 -15.26 32.89
N LEU A 225 -32.47 -14.00 32.44
CA LEU A 225 -32.78 -13.60 31.06
C LEU A 225 -31.61 -13.88 30.12
N GLN A 226 -31.90 -14.05 28.82
CA GLN A 226 -30.87 -14.21 27.80
C GLN A 226 -30.77 -12.93 26.96
N ALA A 227 -29.55 -12.38 26.89
CA ALA A 227 -29.23 -11.29 25.99
C ALA A 227 -28.44 -11.83 24.80
N VAL A 228 -28.83 -11.47 23.58
CA VAL A 228 -28.14 -11.85 22.35
C VAL A 228 -27.47 -10.61 21.79
N VAL A 229 -26.16 -10.65 21.62
CA VAL A 229 -25.35 -9.59 21.04
C VAL A 229 -24.82 -10.05 19.69
N LYS A 230 -25.08 -9.26 18.65
CA LYS A 230 -24.63 -9.47 17.28
C LYS A 230 -23.85 -8.23 16.85
N LEU A 231 -22.65 -8.41 16.33
CA LEU A 231 -21.85 -7.35 15.73
C LEU A 231 -21.37 -7.84 14.37
N GLN A 232 -21.80 -7.16 13.32
CA GLN A 232 -21.41 -7.46 11.95
C GLN A 232 -20.75 -6.23 11.32
N GLY A 233 -19.63 -6.45 10.64
CA GLY A 233 -18.88 -5.42 9.95
C GLY A 233 -18.66 -5.85 8.50
N GLY A 234 -19.19 -5.11 7.55
CA GLY A 234 -19.03 -5.33 6.12
C GLY A 234 -18.20 -4.22 5.48
N LEU A 235 -17.38 -4.58 4.51
CA LEU A 235 -16.63 -3.66 3.66
C LEU A 235 -16.94 -3.95 2.19
N GLY A 236 -17.52 -3.00 1.48
CA GLY A 236 -17.56 -2.96 0.03
C GLY A 236 -16.26 -2.36 -0.51
N LEU A 237 -15.67 -2.99 -1.52
CA LEU A 237 -14.48 -2.52 -2.21
C LEU A 237 -14.73 -2.47 -3.72
N ASP A 238 -14.32 -1.37 -4.34
CA ASP A 238 -14.27 -1.19 -5.79
C ASP A 238 -12.96 -0.50 -6.18
N ILE A 239 -12.08 -1.24 -6.84
CA ILE A 239 -10.78 -0.75 -7.31
C ILE A 239 -10.84 -0.71 -8.83
N SER A 240 -10.57 0.48 -9.36
CA SER A 240 -10.46 0.72 -10.80
C SER A 240 -9.12 1.37 -11.11
N ALA A 241 -8.59 1.05 -12.29
CA ALA A 241 -7.35 1.61 -12.78
C ALA A 241 -7.54 2.14 -14.20
N ASN A 242 -6.98 3.31 -14.46
CA ASN A 242 -6.88 3.90 -15.77
C ASN A 242 -5.40 4.12 -16.13
N VAL A 243 -5.06 3.84 -17.38
CA VAL A 243 -3.72 4.04 -17.93
C VAL A 243 -3.86 4.75 -19.27
N ASP A 244 -3.34 5.97 -19.31
CA ASP A 244 -3.29 6.80 -20.50
C ASP A 244 -1.83 6.97 -20.94
N VAL A 245 -1.55 6.59 -22.19
CA VAL A 245 -0.22 6.59 -22.79
C VAL A 245 -0.24 7.53 -23.97
N ASN A 246 0.48 8.64 -23.88
CA ASN A 246 0.70 9.53 -25.00
C ASN A 246 2.13 9.38 -25.51
N ILE A 247 2.29 8.65 -26.62
CA ILE A 247 3.59 8.39 -27.25
C ILE A 247 4.21 9.69 -27.81
N TRP A 248 3.39 10.65 -28.27
CA TRP A 248 3.88 11.89 -28.88
C TRP A 248 4.44 12.87 -27.86
N GLU A 249 3.71 13.07 -26.76
CA GLU A 249 4.17 13.89 -25.63
C GLU A 249 5.15 13.15 -24.72
N GLN A 250 5.41 11.86 -25.01
CA GLN A 250 6.28 10.99 -24.23
C GLN A 250 5.88 10.98 -22.75
N GLU A 251 4.57 10.86 -22.51
CA GLU A 251 3.94 10.98 -21.21
C GLU A 251 3.04 9.78 -20.91
N LEU A 252 3.10 9.31 -19.67
CA LEU A 252 2.30 8.23 -19.11
C LEU A 252 1.56 8.78 -17.88
N LYS A 253 0.23 8.76 -17.93
CA LYS A 253 -0.63 9.06 -16.79
C LYS A 253 -1.32 7.78 -16.35
N THR A 254 -1.18 7.42 -15.07
CA THR A 254 -1.94 6.32 -14.49
C THR A 254 -2.72 6.80 -13.29
N SER A 255 -4.00 6.43 -13.20
CA SER A 255 -4.85 6.77 -12.07
C SER A 255 -5.45 5.49 -11.50
N VAL A 256 -5.19 5.23 -10.22
CA VAL A 256 -5.79 4.12 -9.48
C VAL A 256 -6.79 4.70 -8.48
N ASN A 257 -8.07 4.39 -8.67
CA ASN A 257 -9.14 4.80 -7.79
C ASN A 257 -9.61 3.60 -6.95
N THR A 258 -9.54 3.75 -5.63
CA THR A 258 -9.99 2.78 -4.65
C THR A 258 -11.17 3.36 -3.89
N GLY A 259 -12.38 2.90 -4.23
CA GLY A 259 -13.60 3.16 -3.50
C GLY A 259 -13.84 2.09 -2.43
N GLY A 260 -14.23 2.53 -1.23
CA GLY A 260 -14.54 1.67 -0.10
C GLY A 260 -15.79 2.13 0.64
N SER A 261 -16.66 1.20 1.02
CA SER A 261 -17.82 1.46 1.86
C SER A 261 -17.79 0.54 3.08
N LEU A 262 -17.68 1.11 4.28
CA LEU A 262 -17.67 0.39 5.54
C LEU A 262 -19.05 0.49 6.18
N THR A 263 -19.62 -0.63 6.57
CA THR A 263 -20.86 -0.70 7.36
C THR A 263 -20.62 -1.55 8.59
N ILE A 264 -20.95 -1.02 9.77
CA ILE A 264 -20.89 -1.72 11.05
C ILE A 264 -22.31 -1.73 11.62
N ASP A 265 -22.87 -2.92 11.83
CA ASP A 265 -24.18 -3.14 12.43
C ASP A 265 -24.01 -3.85 13.78
N PHE A 266 -24.38 -3.16 14.84
CA PHE A 266 -24.41 -3.69 16.19
C PHE A 266 -25.87 -3.86 16.60
N GLN A 267 -26.22 -5.05 17.08
CA GLN A 267 -27.55 -5.39 17.53
C GLN A 267 -27.47 -6.12 18.88
N ALA A 268 -28.22 -5.64 19.87
CA ALA A 268 -28.38 -6.29 21.15
C ALA A 268 -29.87 -6.52 21.40
N GLU A 269 -30.25 -7.78 21.61
CA GLU A 269 -31.61 -8.22 21.79
C GLU A 269 -31.77 -8.82 23.17
N LEU A 270 -32.82 -8.41 23.89
CA LEU A 270 -33.27 -9.05 25.10
C LEU A 270 -34.63 -9.67 24.79
N ASP A 271 -34.62 -10.99 24.58
CA ASP A 271 -35.82 -11.71 24.17
C ASP A 271 -36.43 -12.44 25.38
N THR A 272 -37.64 -12.02 25.76
CA THR A 272 -38.38 -12.63 26.86
C THR A 272 -39.85 -12.77 26.46
N PRO A 273 -40.62 -13.71 27.06
CA PRO A 273 -42.00 -13.96 26.68
C PRO A 273 -42.95 -12.76 26.86
N PHE A 274 -42.57 -11.79 27.68
CA PHE A 274 -43.40 -10.64 28.05
C PHE A 274 -42.82 -9.30 27.58
N LEU A 275 -41.54 -9.25 27.23
CA LEU A 275 -40.82 -8.04 26.81
C LEU A 275 -39.76 -8.42 25.78
N HIS A 276 -39.87 -7.84 24.59
CA HIS A 276 -38.85 -7.94 23.55
C HIS A 276 -38.28 -6.56 23.29
N THR A 277 -37.00 -6.38 23.63
CA THR A 277 -36.27 -5.12 23.48
C THR A 277 -35.08 -5.32 22.56
N THR A 278 -34.99 -4.51 21.52
CA THR A 278 -33.90 -4.53 20.55
C THR A 278 -33.23 -3.17 20.50
N LEU A 279 -31.93 -3.18 20.68
CA LEU A 279 -31.04 -2.06 20.50
C LEU A 279 -30.24 -2.30 19.22
N ARG A 280 -30.31 -1.37 18.26
CA ARG A 280 -29.54 -1.44 17.01
C ARG A 280 -28.77 -0.14 16.78
N SER A 281 -27.49 -0.26 16.45
CA SER A 281 -26.61 0.83 16.07
C SER A 281 -25.94 0.51 14.75
N GLN A 282 -26.15 1.35 13.75
CA GLN A 282 -25.59 1.22 12.42
C GLN A 282 -24.66 2.38 12.14
N THR A 283 -23.43 2.10 11.72
CA THR A 283 -22.45 3.10 11.31
C THR A 283 -22.02 2.79 9.89
N GLU A 284 -22.20 3.75 8.99
CA GLU A 284 -21.84 3.66 7.58
C GLU A 284 -20.83 4.75 7.25
N ALA A 285 -19.80 4.43 6.48
CA ALA A 285 -18.81 5.39 6.00
C ALA A 285 -18.37 5.03 4.58
N GLU A 286 -18.26 6.04 3.71
CA GLU A 286 -17.81 5.87 2.33
C GLU A 286 -16.52 6.65 2.10
N THR A 287 -15.52 6.04 1.48
CA THR A 287 -14.22 6.64 1.24
C THR A 287 -13.73 6.34 -0.17
N SER A 288 -13.06 7.30 -0.78
CA SER A 288 -12.38 7.14 -2.07
C SER A 288 -10.95 7.63 -1.93
N ILE A 289 -10.01 6.80 -2.37
CA ILE A 289 -8.58 7.08 -2.38
C ILE A 289 -8.09 7.03 -3.83
N TYR A 290 -7.41 8.09 -4.25
CA TYR A 290 -6.82 8.23 -5.58
C TYR A 290 -5.30 8.18 -5.46
N PHE A 291 -4.69 7.31 -6.25
CA PHE A 291 -3.25 7.26 -6.45
C PHE A 291 -2.95 7.56 -7.92
N ASP A 292 -2.51 8.79 -8.18
CA ASP A 292 -2.21 9.28 -9.52
C ASP A 292 -0.69 9.29 -9.72
N THR A 293 -0.24 8.82 -10.88
CA THR A 293 1.16 8.84 -11.30
C THR A 293 1.24 9.50 -12.65
N ILE A 294 2.13 10.49 -12.76
CA ILE A 294 2.45 11.18 -14.00
C ILE A 294 3.94 10.95 -14.25
N LEU A 295 4.27 10.41 -15.41
CA LEU A 295 5.63 10.08 -15.80
C LEU A 295 5.91 10.68 -17.18
N ARG A 296 7.00 11.45 -17.30
CA ARG A 296 7.45 12.03 -18.56
C ARG A 296 8.85 11.53 -18.88
N PHE A 297 8.97 10.80 -19.98
CA PHE A 297 10.21 10.14 -20.42
C PHE A 297 10.94 10.91 -21.54
N SER A 298 10.61 12.17 -21.75
CA SER A 298 11.26 13.04 -22.76
C SER A 298 12.66 13.54 -22.39
N SER A 299 13.04 13.43 -21.12
CA SER A 299 14.34 13.86 -20.61
C SER A 299 14.97 12.80 -19.70
N SER A 300 16.30 12.80 -19.62
CA SER A 300 17.06 11.95 -18.69
C SER A 300 17.66 12.85 -17.59
N PRO A 301 17.34 12.63 -16.30
CA PRO A 301 16.52 11.53 -15.76
C PRO A 301 15.01 11.69 -16.05
N VAL A 302 14.30 10.56 -16.06
CA VAL A 302 12.84 10.51 -16.22
C VAL A 302 12.18 11.29 -15.08
N LEU A 303 11.23 12.14 -15.41
CA LEU A 303 10.47 12.89 -14.42
C LEU A 303 9.24 12.08 -13.99
N MET A 304 9.06 11.93 -12.69
CA MET A 304 7.93 11.19 -12.12
C MET A 304 7.31 11.97 -10.96
N CYS A 305 5.99 12.14 -11.00
CA CYS A 305 5.20 12.71 -9.92
C CYS A 305 4.15 11.71 -9.45
N LEU A 306 4.07 11.52 -8.14
CA LEU A 306 3.12 10.66 -7.47
C LEU A 306 2.25 11.48 -6.54
N GLN A 307 0.93 11.28 -6.61
CA GLN A 307 -0.05 11.96 -5.76
C GLN A 307 -0.94 10.94 -5.08
N LEU A 308 -1.02 11.03 -3.75
CA LEU A 308 -1.95 10.23 -2.95
C LEU A 308 -2.98 11.16 -2.32
N ARG A 309 -4.22 11.06 -2.78
CA ARG A 309 -5.32 11.92 -2.33
C ARG A 309 -6.45 11.07 -1.76
N LYS A 310 -7.01 11.52 -0.64
CA LYS A 310 -8.21 10.95 -0.03
C LYS A 310 -9.32 11.98 -0.13
N ASP A 311 -10.45 11.55 -0.67
CA ASP A 311 -11.63 12.40 -0.79
C ASP A 311 -12.34 12.59 0.56
N GLN A 312 -13.36 13.46 0.58
CA GLN A 312 -14.21 13.63 1.76
C GLN A 312 -14.90 12.30 2.09
N VAL A 313 -14.90 11.94 3.38
CA VAL A 313 -15.51 10.69 3.86
C VAL A 313 -16.82 11.05 4.56
N PRO A 314 -17.98 10.96 3.90
CA PRO A 314 -19.27 11.06 4.58
C PRO A 314 -19.46 9.84 5.49
N TYR A 315 -19.97 10.09 6.70
CA TYR A 315 -20.37 9.05 7.62
C TYR A 315 -21.77 9.30 8.17
N ARG A 316 -22.47 8.20 8.44
CA ARG A 316 -23.83 8.19 8.99
C ARG A 316 -23.90 7.19 10.13
N GLU A 317 -24.44 7.65 11.26
CA GLU A 317 -24.72 6.82 12.43
C GLU A 317 -26.23 6.81 12.66
N ILE A 318 -26.83 5.63 12.76
CA ILE A 318 -28.25 5.45 13.04
C ILE A 318 -28.38 4.58 14.28
N PHE A 319 -29.05 5.11 15.28
CA PHE A 319 -29.32 4.42 16.53
C PHE A 319 -30.82 4.22 16.70
N THR A 320 -31.25 2.98 16.88
CA THR A 320 -32.65 2.60 17.02
C THR A 320 -32.83 1.76 18.27
N ILE A 321 -33.76 2.16 19.13
CA ILE A 321 -34.25 1.34 20.24
C ILE A 321 -35.70 1.01 19.95
N SER A 322 -36.02 -0.27 19.85
CA SER A 322 -37.39 -0.76 19.79
C SER A 322 -37.70 -1.59 21.04
N THR A 323 -38.85 -1.33 21.65
CA THR A 323 -39.35 -2.10 22.79
C THR A 323 -40.78 -2.50 22.51
N SER A 324 -41.08 -3.79 22.73
CA SER A 324 -42.41 -4.35 22.59
C SER A 324 -42.76 -5.14 23.84
N ALA A 325 -43.90 -4.82 24.44
CA ALA A 325 -44.41 -5.45 25.64
C ALA A 325 -45.90 -5.76 25.44
N GLY A 326 -46.23 -7.02 25.19
CA GLY A 326 -47.59 -7.43 24.80
C GLY A 326 -48.07 -6.73 23.53
N ASN A 327 -49.14 -5.93 23.63
CA ASN A 327 -49.74 -5.22 22.50
C ASN A 327 -49.19 -3.81 22.26
N GLN A 328 -48.28 -3.32 23.11
CA GLN A 328 -47.71 -1.98 22.98
C GLN A 328 -46.28 -2.06 22.44
N SER A 329 -45.98 -1.29 21.39
CA SER A 329 -44.65 -1.14 20.85
C SER A 329 -44.24 0.33 20.79
N SER A 330 -42.98 0.60 21.11
CA SER A 330 -42.38 1.92 21.02
C SER A 330 -41.03 1.81 20.33
N THR A 331 -40.79 2.68 19.35
CA THR A 331 -39.53 2.73 18.60
C THR A 331 -39.00 4.16 18.60
N ILE A 332 -37.78 4.34 19.10
CA ILE A 332 -37.07 5.62 19.10
C ILE A 332 -35.88 5.48 18.16
N ARG A 333 -35.80 6.38 17.18
CA ARG A 333 -34.69 6.44 16.23
C ARG A 333 -34.00 7.79 16.31
N LYS A 334 -32.68 7.79 16.41
CA LYS A 334 -31.82 8.97 16.37
C LYS A 334 -30.74 8.75 15.30
N GLY A 335 -30.44 9.80 14.55
CA GLY A 335 -29.39 9.76 13.53
C GLY A 335 -28.38 10.89 13.73
N ARG A 336 -27.14 10.63 13.32
CA ARG A 336 -26.08 11.63 13.16
C ARG A 336 -25.46 11.46 11.78
N GLN A 337 -25.12 12.57 11.16
CA GLN A 337 -24.38 12.60 9.90
C GLN A 337 -23.22 13.57 10.06
N GLY A 338 -22.12 13.29 9.37
CA GLY A 338 -20.99 14.18 9.30
C GLY A 338 -20.07 13.81 8.14
N THR A 339 -19.02 14.60 7.96
CA THR A 339 -18.02 14.43 6.91
C THR A 339 -16.64 14.63 7.49
N VAL A 340 -15.71 13.76 7.10
CA VAL A 340 -14.27 13.97 7.32
C VAL A 340 -13.72 14.70 6.10
N PRO A 341 -12.94 15.77 6.28
CA PRO A 341 -12.40 16.55 5.16
C PRO A 341 -11.45 15.72 4.28
N ALA A 342 -11.39 16.09 3.00
CA ALA A 342 -10.43 15.56 2.04
C ALA A 342 -9.01 15.96 2.45
N GLN A 343 -8.04 15.13 2.05
CA GLN A 343 -6.64 15.33 2.39
C GLN A 343 -5.73 14.76 1.31
N GLU A 344 -4.67 15.49 0.97
CA GLU A 344 -3.55 14.97 0.20
C GLU A 344 -2.39 14.61 1.13
N PHE A 345 -1.70 13.53 0.82
CA PHE A 345 -0.60 13.02 1.63
C PHE A 345 0.73 13.32 0.96
N ALA A 346 1.63 13.96 1.71
CA ALA A 346 2.99 14.17 1.26
C ALA A 346 3.76 12.84 1.23
N LEU A 347 4.45 12.59 0.13
CA LEU A 347 5.37 11.47 -0.04
C LEU A 347 6.80 11.92 0.34
N HIS A 348 7.84 11.36 -0.30
CA HIS A 348 9.21 11.81 -0.07
C HIS A 348 9.49 13.17 -0.74
N GLN A 349 10.43 13.93 -0.17
CA GLN A 349 10.73 15.29 -0.64
C GLN A 349 11.10 15.35 -2.13
N ALA A 350 11.92 14.41 -2.62
CA ALA A 350 12.27 14.37 -4.03
C ALA A 350 11.04 14.21 -4.96
N ASN A 351 9.97 13.54 -4.52
CA ASN A 351 8.73 13.45 -5.29
C ASN A 351 8.03 14.81 -5.35
N SER A 352 7.99 15.54 -4.24
CA SER A 352 7.43 16.90 -4.22
C SER A 352 8.18 17.86 -5.14
N GLU A 353 9.51 17.77 -5.21
CA GLU A 353 10.34 18.54 -6.13
C GLU A 353 10.02 18.20 -7.60
N MET A 354 9.88 16.92 -7.93
CA MET A 354 9.51 16.49 -9.29
C MET A 354 8.07 16.87 -9.66
N CYS A 355 7.12 16.75 -8.73
CA CYS A 355 5.75 17.19 -8.92
C CYS A 355 5.66 18.69 -9.16
N GLN A 356 6.47 19.50 -8.48
CA GLN A 356 6.53 20.93 -8.72
C GLN A 356 6.97 21.25 -10.15
N LEU A 357 7.97 20.54 -10.68
CA LEU A 357 8.45 20.71 -12.06
C LEU A 357 7.40 20.29 -13.10
N LEU A 358 6.70 19.18 -12.86
CA LEU A 358 5.72 18.64 -13.81
C LEU A 358 4.41 19.44 -13.81
N LEU A 359 3.90 19.83 -12.64
CA LEU A 359 2.60 20.52 -12.53
C LEU A 359 2.68 22.00 -12.92
N THR A 360 3.81 22.67 -12.66
CA THR A 360 4.00 24.06 -13.10
C THR A 360 4.13 24.19 -14.63
N ALA A 361 4.52 23.12 -15.32
CA ALA A 361 4.56 23.08 -16.78
C ALA A 361 3.16 22.95 -17.41
N GLU A 362 2.16 22.43 -16.69
CA GLU A 362 0.76 22.35 -17.17
C GLU A 362 -0.03 23.64 -16.96
N GLU A 363 0.26 24.45 -15.92
CA GLU A 363 -0.41 25.75 -15.68
C GLU A 363 0.06 26.88 -16.61
N GLY A 364 1.15 26.67 -17.35
CA GLY A 364 1.75 27.65 -18.27
C GLY A 364 1.35 27.50 -19.75
N ALA A 365 0.44 26.57 -20.09
CA ALA A 365 0.00 26.27 -21.45
C ALA A 365 -1.42 26.80 -21.74
#